data_AF-A0A3N4JMV6-F1
#
_entry.id   AF-A0A3N4JMV6-F1
#
_cell.length_a   1.000
_cell.length_b   1.000
_cell.length_c   1.000
_cell.angle_alpha   90.00
_cell.angle_beta   90.00
_cell.angle_gamma   90.00
#
_symmetry.space_group_name_H-M   'P 1'
#
loop_
_entity.id
_entity.type
_entity.pdbx_description
1 polymer ?
#
loop_
_entity_poly.entity_id
_entity_poly.type
_entity_poly.pdbx_seq_one_letter_code
_entity_poly.pdbx_strand_id
1 'polypeptide(L)' 'WPPQSLDLNLIEALWGDMETELGETFGWIKDIEVIIRAVKAIWDSIEISCLDGLIRSMPECLEAVIAAGGMATAY' A
#
# COMPACT_ATOMS: atom_id res chain seq x y z
N TRP A 1 -13.06 -12.48 -0.81
CA TRP A 1 -11.64 -12.25 -0.48
C TRP A 1 -11.07 -13.52 0.11
N PRO A 2 -10.03 -14.12 -0.48
CA PRO A 2 -9.35 -15.26 0.14
C PRO A 2 -8.76 -14.85 1.51
N PRO A 3 -8.85 -15.70 2.52
CA PRO A 3 -8.26 -15.40 3.83
C PRO A 3 -6.73 -15.32 3.72
N GLN A 4 -6.10 -14.46 4.53
CA GLN A 4 -4.63 -14.30 4.61
C GLN A 4 -3.93 -13.81 3.33
N SER A 5 -4.67 -13.28 2.36
CA SER A 5 -4.11 -12.72 1.12
C SER A 5 -4.02 -11.20 1.19
N LEU A 6 -3.03 -10.70 1.93
CA LEU A 6 -2.68 -9.27 1.96
C LEU A 6 -2.01 -8.84 0.64
N ASP A 7 -1.26 -9.75 0.02
CA ASP A 7 -0.59 -9.58 -1.29
C ASP A 7 -1.55 -9.36 -2.46
N LEU A 8 -2.82 -9.73 -2.28
CA LEU A 8 -3.88 -9.42 -3.24
C LEU A 8 -4.57 -8.10 -2.94
N ASN A 9 -4.32 -7.47 -1.80
CA ASN A 9 -5.02 -6.26 -1.34
C ASN A 9 -4.24 -5.00 -1.72
N LEU A 10 -4.61 -4.37 -2.84
CA LEU A 10 -3.89 -3.19 -3.37
C LEU A 10 -3.76 -2.02 -2.38
N ILE A 11 -4.63 -1.93 -1.38
CA ILE A 11 -4.51 -0.87 -0.36
C ILE A 11 -3.28 -1.07 0.54
N GLU A 12 -2.78 -2.30 0.71
CA GLU A 12 -1.56 -2.56 1.47
C GLU A 12 -0.33 -1.94 0.79
N ALA A 13 -0.26 -2.04 -0.55
CA ALA A 13 0.77 -1.35 -1.32
C ALA A 13 0.67 0.18 -1.16
N LEU A 14 -0.55 0.72 -1.21
CA LEU A 14 -0.80 2.15 -0.98
C LEU A 14 -0.36 2.60 0.43
N TRP A 15 -0.66 1.81 1.46
CA TRP A 15 -0.19 2.09 2.81
C TRP A 15 1.33 2.04 2.91
N GLY A 16 1.98 1.07 2.26
CA GLY A 16 3.44 0.98 2.19
C GLY A 16 4.09 2.20 1.54
N ASP A 17 3.50 2.73 0.47
CA ASP A 17 3.95 3.96 -0.17
C ASP A 17 3.79 5.16 0.77
N MET A 18 2.65 5.27 1.45
CA MET A 18 2.39 6.33 2.42
C MET A 18 3.34 6.27 3.62
N GLU A 19 3.65 5.09 4.13
CA GLU A 19 4.62 4.88 5.20
C GLU A 19 6.04 5.26 4.76
N THR A 20 6.40 4.92 3.51
CA THR A 20 7.69 5.28 2.91
C THR A 20 7.84 6.80 2.80
N GLU A 21 6.80 7.50 2.34
CA GLU A 21 6.80 8.97 2.21
C GLU A 21 6.85 9.65 3.58
N LEU A 22 6.18 9.09 4.58
CA LEU A 22 6.19 9.59 5.96
C LEU A 22 7.57 9.39 6.62
N GLY A 23 8.27 8.32 6.22
CA GLY A 23 9.66 8.03 6.53
C GLY A 23 9.97 7.89 8.02
N GLU A 24 11.26 7.89 8.36
CA GLU A 24 11.72 7.73 9.74
C GLU A 24 11.24 8.85 10.67
N THR A 25 10.91 10.02 10.13
CA THR A 25 10.42 11.18 10.88
C THR A 25 9.12 10.87 11.62
N PHE A 26 8.30 9.95 11.11
CA PHE A 26 7.06 9.54 11.74
C PHE A 26 7.25 9.07 13.19
N GLY A 27 8.25 8.22 13.43
CA GLY A 27 8.52 7.62 14.74
C GLY A 27 8.90 8.63 15.82
N TRP A 28 9.18 9.88 15.43
CA TRP A 28 9.64 10.95 16.32
C TRP A 28 8.51 11.91 16.68
N ILE A 29 7.40 11.90 15.93
CA ILE A 29 6.23 12.74 16.17
C ILE A 29 5.43 12.14 17.32
N LYS A 30 5.34 12.87 18.43
CA LYS A 30 4.59 12.44 19.63
C LYS A 30 3.16 12.99 19.67
N ASP A 31 2.83 13.89 18.74
CA ASP A 31 1.53 14.55 18.67
C ASP A 31 0.66 13.87 17.59
N ILE A 32 -0.47 13.31 18.04
CA ILE A 32 -1.43 12.62 17.17
C ILE A 32 -2.06 13.56 16.14
N GLU A 33 -2.25 14.85 16.45
CA GLU A 33 -2.81 15.80 15.48
C GLU A 33 -1.84 16.05 14.32
N VAL A 34 -0.55 16.11 14.63
CA VAL A 34 0.50 16.28 13.62
C VAL A 34 0.57 15.05 12.72
N ILE A 35 0.48 13.84 13.30
CA ILE A 35 0.37 12.58 12.57
C ILE A 35 -0.82 12.59 11.61
N ILE A 36 -2.01 12.92 12.12
CA ILE A 36 -3.24 12.94 11.30
C ILE A 36 -3.11 13.92 10.15
N ARG A 37 -2.54 15.12 10.38
CA ARG A 37 -2.33 16.12 9.32
C ARG A 37 -1.33 15.64 8.28
N ALA A 38 -0.23 15.01 8.68
CA ALA A 38 0.78 14.49 7.77
C ALA A 38 0.23 13.36 6.89
N VAL A 39 -0.46 12.38 7.49
CA VAL A 39 -1.08 11.27 6.75
C VAL A 39 -2.12 11.77 5.75
N LYS A 40 -2.95 12.75 6.13
CA LYS A 40 -3.91 13.38 5.21
C LYS A 40 -3.23 14.12 4.06
N ALA A 41 -2.16 14.87 4.36
CA ALA A 41 -1.43 15.59 3.32
C ALA A 41 -0.81 14.64 2.30
N ILE A 42 -0.25 13.51 2.74
CA ILE A 42 0.26 12.47 1.84
C ILE A 42 -0.89 11.88 1.03
N TRP A 43 -1.99 11.47 1.68
CA TRP A 43 -3.16 10.92 1.00
C TRP A 43 -3.68 11.85 -0.11
N ASP A 44 -3.83 13.14 0.20
CA ASP A 44 -4.30 14.15 -0.75
C ASP A 44 -3.31 14.43 -1.89
N SER A 45 -2.03 14.08 -1.72
CA SER A 45 -0.99 14.22 -2.73
C SER A 45 -0.90 13.04 -3.71
N ILE A 46 -1.58 11.92 -3.41
CA ILE A 46 -1.55 10.72 -4.24
C ILE A 46 -2.28 11.00 -5.55
N GLU A 47 -1.55 10.93 -6.66
CA GLU A 47 -2.13 11.10 -7.98
C GLU A 47 -2.99 9.89 -8.37
N ILE A 48 -4.05 10.15 -9.14
CA ILE A 48 -4.91 9.11 -9.73
C ILE A 48 -4.08 8.14 -10.59
N SER A 49 -3.01 8.63 -11.23
CA SER A 49 -2.08 7.82 -12.03
C SER A 49 -1.42 6.70 -11.22
N CYS A 50 -1.10 6.94 -9.94
CA CYS A 50 -0.58 5.94 -9.02
C CYS A 50 -1.63 4.85 -8.74
N LEU A 51 -2.87 5.26 -8.45
CA LEU A 51 -3.99 4.33 -8.23
C LEU A 51 -4.29 3.47 -9.47
N ASP A 52 -4.28 4.09 -10.66
CA ASP A 52 -4.43 3.38 -11.93
C ASP A 52 -3.30 2.36 -12.13
N GLY A 53 -2.07 2.69 -11.72
CA GLY A 53 -0.93 1.77 -11.73
C GLY A 53 -1.17 0.54 -10.86
N LEU A 54 -1.63 0.73 -9.62
CA LEU A 54 -1.97 -0.37 -8.70
C LEU A 54 -3.10 -1.26 -9.25
N ILE A 55 -4.14 -0.67 -9.84
CA ILE A 55 -5.22 -1.45 -10.44
C ILE A 55 -4.70 -2.28 -11.63
N ARG A 56 -3.79 -1.72 -12.42
CA ARG A 56 -3.21 -2.39 -13.58
C ARG A 56 -2.23 -3.51 -13.23
N SER A 57 -1.62 -3.49 -12.05
CA SER A 57 -0.74 -4.59 -11.59
C SER A 57 -1.51 -5.80 -11.05
N MET A 58 -2.79 -5.66 -10.70
CA MET A 58 -3.61 -6.75 -10.14
C MET A 58 -3.58 -8.07 -10.95
N PRO A 59 -3.66 -8.06 -12.30
CA PRO A 59 -3.52 -9.29 -13.08
C PRO A 59 -2.18 -9.99 -12.84
N GLU A 60 -1.07 -9.25 -12.73
CA GLU A 60 0.26 -9.79 -12.48
C GLU A 60 0.37 -10.39 -11.06
N CYS A 61 -0.26 -9.77 -10.06
CA CYS A 61 -0.38 -10.33 -8.70
C CYS A 61 -1.11 -11.68 -8.72
N LEU A 62 -2.22 -11.77 -9.46
CA LEU A 62 -3.00 -13.00 -9.58
C LEU A 62 -2.20 -14.10 -10.30
N GLU A 63 -1.50 -13.75 -11.38
CA GLU A 63 -0.62 -14.68 -12.09
C GLU A 63 0.50 -15.21 -11.18
N ALA A 64 1.09 -14.35 -10.35
CA ALA A 64 2.10 -14.74 -9.37
C ALA A 64 1.53 -15.72 -8.33
N VAL A 65 0.33 -15.48 -7.80
CA VAL A 65 -0.33 -16.39 -6.84
C VAL A 65 -0.63 -17.74 -7.48
N ILE A 66 -1.11 -17.75 -8.73
CA ILE A 66 -1.37 -18.99 -9.49
C ILE A 66 -0.06 -19.75 -9.71
N ALA A 67 1.00 -19.08 -10.13
CA ALA A 67 2.32 -19.68 -10.32
C ALA A 67 2.91 -20.23 -9.01
N ALA A 68 2.62 -19.57 -7.88
CA ALA A 68 3.00 -20.01 -6.54
C ALA A 68 2.09 -21.12 -5.97
N GLY A 69 1.08 -21.58 -6.71
CA GLY A 69 0.15 -22.61 -6.25
C GLY A 69 -0.73 -22.17 -5.08
N GLY A 70 -1.03 -20.86 -4.99
CA GLY A 70 -1.80 -20.27 -3.89
C GLY A 70 -0.97 -19.88 -2.66
N MET A 71 0.36 -19.98 -2.73
CA MET A 71 1.27 -19.50 -1.69
C MET A 71 1.49 -17.99 -1.80
N ALA A 72 1.97 -17.38 -0.72
CA ALA A 72 2.28 -15.95 -0.65
C ALA A 72 3.28 -15.51 -1.73
N THR A 73 3.07 -14.31 -2.27
CA THR A 73 3.92 -13.70 -3.28
C THR A 73 4.74 -12.55 -2.71
N ALA A 74 5.56 -11.92 -3.56
CA ALA A 74 6.35 -10.74 -3.19
C ALA A 74 5.56 -9.41 -3.31
N TYR A 75 4.29 -9.49 -3.70
CA TYR A 75 3.37 -8.37 -3.81
C TYR A 75 2.72 -8.04 -2.46
#